data_AF-A0A962MKE7-F1
#
_entry.id   AF-A0A962MKE7-F1
#
_cell.length_a   1.000
_cell.length_b   1.000
_cell.length_c   1.000
_cell.angle_alpha   90.00
_cell.angle_beta   90.00
_cell.angle_gamma   90.00
#
_symmetry.space_group_name_H-M   'P 1'
#
loop_
_entity.id
_entity.type
_entity.pdbx_description
1 polymer ?
#
loop_
_entity_poly.entity_id
_entity_poly.type
_entity_poly.pdbx_seq_one_letter_code
_entity_poly.pdbx_strand_id
1 'polypeptide(L)'
;SHWPVERLRWFSKGFYKVSENNGKIIMSDLRMGLEPDYVFAFIVGSISNPHPVPAASERYQSVRDWSRLPAVLRRIWDTNAL
;
A
#
# COMPACT_ATOMS: atom_id res chain seq x y z
N SER A 1 -16.66 -7.68 11.77
CA SER A 1 -15.57 -8.08 10.86
C SER A 1 -15.78 -7.38 9.52
N HIS A 2 -14.72 -6.84 8.90
CA HIS A 2 -14.78 -6.19 7.58
C HIS A 2 -14.05 -7.06 6.56
N TRP A 3 -14.79 -7.66 5.63
CA TRP A 3 -14.29 -8.66 4.68
C TRP A 3 -13.04 -8.24 3.88
N PRO A 4 -12.93 -7.02 3.33
CA PRO A 4 -11.72 -6.59 2.61
C PRO A 4 -10.45 -6.66 3.46
N VAL A 5 -10.53 -6.32 4.75
CA VAL A 5 -9.39 -6.34 5.68
C VAL A 5 -8.94 -7.79 5.92
N GLU A 6 -9.88 -8.70 6.13
CA GLU A 6 -9.57 -10.13 6.32
C GLU A 6 -8.97 -10.76 5.07
N ARG A 7 -9.54 -10.45 3.90
CA ARG A 7 -9.03 -10.92 2.61
C ARG A 7 -7.59 -10.44 2.38
N LEU A 8 -7.30 -9.16 2.63
CA LEU A 8 -5.96 -8.61 2.46
C LEU A 8 -4.96 -9.20 3.46
N ARG A 9 -5.36 -9.46 4.72
CA ARG A 9 -4.51 -10.15 5.71
C ARG A 9 -4.17 -11.58 5.27
N TRP A 10 -5.16 -12.35 4.81
CA TRP A 10 -4.95 -13.70 4.30
C TRP A 10 -4.06 -13.72 3.04
N PHE A 11 -4.29 -12.76 2.14
CA PHE A 11 -3.55 -12.66 0.88
C PHE A 11 -2.08 -12.28 1.12
N SER A 12 -1.83 -11.24 1.93
CA SER A 12 -0.49 -10.74 2.28
C SER A 12 0.30 -11.66 3.20
N LYS A 13 -0.34 -12.69 3.78
CA LYS A 13 0.26 -13.58 4.79
C LYS A 13 0.82 -12.81 6.01
N GLY A 14 0.21 -11.68 6.34
CA GLY A 14 0.66 -10.80 7.43
C GLY A 14 1.70 -9.75 7.02
N PHE A 15 2.23 -9.78 5.78
CA PHE A 15 3.17 -8.79 5.27
C PHE A 15 2.47 -7.60 4.61
N TYR A 16 1.89 -6.73 5.43
CA TYR A 16 1.20 -5.52 4.96
C TYR A 16 1.57 -4.29 5.78
N LYS A 17 1.43 -3.12 5.16
CA LYS A 17 1.46 -1.81 5.82
C LYS A 17 0.04 -1.26 5.90
N VAL A 18 -0.26 -0.56 6.99
CA VAL A 18 -1.45 0.30 7.11
C VAL A 18 -0.98 1.74 7.17
N SER A 19 -1.59 2.60 6.38
CA SER A 19 -1.29 4.03 6.37
C SER A 19 -2.58 4.84 6.29
N GLU A 20 -2.51 6.07 6.77
CA GLU A 20 -3.56 7.07 6.63
C GLU A 20 -3.14 8.08 5.57
N ASN A 21 -4.07 8.48 4.70
CA ASN A 21 -3.88 9.57 3.76
C ASN A 21 -5.22 10.27 3.49
N ASN A 22 -5.31 11.57 3.79
CA ASN A 22 -6.49 12.39 3.58
C ASN A 22 -7.78 11.78 4.16
N GLY A 23 -7.68 11.24 5.37
CA GLY A 23 -8.78 10.57 6.08
C GLY A 23 -9.11 9.17 5.56
N LYS A 24 -8.35 8.63 4.61
CA LYS A 24 -8.53 7.26 4.10
C LYS A 24 -7.52 6.32 4.75
N ILE A 25 -8.02 5.19 5.22
CA ILE A 25 -7.18 4.09 5.74
C ILE A 25 -6.85 3.17 4.57
N ILE A 26 -5.56 3.05 4.28
CA ILE A 26 -5.03 2.30 3.15
C ILE A 26 -4.24 1.10 3.70
N MET A 27 -4.46 -0.06 3.10
CA MET A 27 -3.71 -1.28 3.39
C MET A 27 -2.96 -1.71 2.13
N SER A 28 -1.64 -1.90 2.26
CA SER A 28 -0.73 -2.19 1.16
C SER A 28 0.05 -3.48 1.40
N ASP A 29 0.15 -4.35 0.40
CA ASP A 29 0.98 -5.56 0.45
C ASP A 29 2.46 -5.21 0.25
N LEU A 30 3.31 -5.63 1.19
CA LEU A 30 4.74 -5.30 1.19
C LEU A 30 5.59 -6.20 0.28
N ARG A 31 5.03 -7.30 -0.24
CA ARG A 31 5.78 -8.26 -1.08
C ARG A 31 5.82 -7.83 -2.55
N MET A 32 4.97 -6.89 -2.95
CA MET A 32 4.78 -6.51 -4.36
C MET A 32 4.77 -4.99 -4.51
N GLY A 33 5.96 -4.44 -4.77
CA GLY A 33 6.21 -3.02 -4.94
C GLY A 33 7.36 -2.55 -4.06
N LEU A 34 7.61 -1.25 -4.09
CA LEU A 34 8.59 -0.56 -3.24
C LEU A 34 7.98 0.79 -2.88
N GLU A 35 8.10 1.24 -1.63
CA GLU A 35 7.58 2.55 -1.22
C GLU A 35 8.02 3.69 -2.18
N PRO A 36 7.09 4.53 -2.68
CA PRO A 36 5.63 4.59 -2.41
C PRO A 36 4.76 3.77 -3.40
N ASP A 37 5.37 3.04 -4.33
CA ASP A 37 4.78 2.37 -5.50
C ASP A 37 4.31 0.93 -5.21
N TYR A 38 3.36 0.77 -4.30
CA TYR A 38 2.76 -0.54 -4.03
C TYR A 38 1.78 -0.95 -5.14
N VAL A 39 1.95 -2.16 -5.68
CA VAL A 39 1.07 -2.67 -6.74
C VAL A 39 -0.35 -2.93 -6.22
N PHE A 40 -0.42 -3.40 -4.97
CA PHE A 40 -1.64 -3.75 -4.26
C PHE A 40 -1.80 -2.87 -3.03
N ALA A 41 -2.44 -1.71 -3.22
CA ALA A 41 -2.86 -0.81 -2.16
C ALA A 41 -4.38 -0.60 -2.28
N PHE A 42 -5.10 -0.71 -1.17
CA PHE A 42 -6.56 -0.61 -1.14
C PHE A 42 -7.03 0.24 0.03
N ILE A 43 -8.02 1.09 -0.22
CA ILE A 43 -8.75 1.80 0.82
C ILE A 43 -9.64 0.77 1.52
N VAL A 44 -9.49 0.65 2.84
CA VAL A 44 -10.26 -0.30 3.66
C VAL A 44 -11.17 0.39 4.67
N GLY A 45 -11.05 1.71 4.79
CA GLY A 45 -11.84 2.53 5.70
C GLY A 45 -11.61 4.01 5.50
N SER A 46 -12.41 4.81 6.16
CA SER A 46 -12.19 6.23 6.35
C SER A 46 -12.24 6.58 7.84
N ILE A 47 -11.47 7.58 8.23
CA ILE A 47 -11.56 8.19 9.55
C ILE A 47 -12.74 9.17 9.49
N SER A 48 -13.84 8.82 10.15
CA SER A 48 -14.89 9.77 10.50
C SER A 48 -14.88 9.96 12.00
N ASN A 49 -14.98 11.19 12.50
CA ASN A 49 -15.13 11.39 13.95
C ASN A 49 -16.50 10.83 14.40
N PRO A 50 -16.60 9.95 15.42
CA PRO A 50 -15.55 9.54 16.37
C PRO A 50 -14.87 8.17 16.07
N HIS A 51 -15.31 7.41 15.07
CA HIS A 51 -14.78 6.07 14.79
C HIS A 51 -14.47 5.83 13.30
N PRO A 52 -13.42 5.05 12.98
CA PRO A 52 -13.17 4.57 11.63
C PRO A 52 -14.39 3.82 11.08
N VAL A 53 -14.83 4.20 9.88
CA VAL A 53 -15.94 3.54 9.19
C VAL A 53 -15.36 2.68 8.07
N PRO A 54 -15.78 1.41 7.95
CA PRO A 54 -15.43 0.57 6.82
C PRO A 54 -15.86 1.22 5.50
N ALA A 55 -14.95 1.31 4.54
CA ALA A 55 -15.22 1.84 3.22
C ALA A 55 -15.26 0.69 2.21
N ALA A 56 -16.03 0.85 1.14
CA ALA A 56 -15.96 -0.06 0.01
C ALA A 56 -14.51 -0.16 -0.48
N SER A 57 -14.05 -1.38 -0.75
CA SER A 57 -12.65 -1.61 -1.13
C SER A 57 -12.39 -1.02 -2.51
N GLU A 58 -11.77 0.14 -2.53
CA GLU A 58 -11.31 0.81 -3.75
C GLU A 58 -9.80 0.67 -3.85
N ARG A 59 -9.28 0.42 -5.06
CA ARG A 59 -7.83 0.39 -5.28
C ARG A 59 -7.28 1.79 -5.08
N TYR A 60 -6.35 1.93 -4.14
CA TYR A 60 -5.62 3.17 -3.96
C TYR A 60 -4.59 3.29 -5.09
N GLN A 61 -4.70 4.34 -5.90
CA GLN A 61 -3.68 4.63 -6.90
C GLN A 61 -2.49 5.30 -6.20
N SER A 62 -1.41 4.55 -5.99
CA SER A 62 -0.13 5.15 -5.61
C SER A 62 0.35 6.06 -6.73
N VAL A 63 0.82 7.26 -6.39
CA VAL A 63 1.47 8.16 -7.37
C VAL A 63 2.73 7.46 -7.86
N ARG A 64 2.67 6.90 -9.07
CA ARG A 64 3.78 6.17 -9.64
C ARG A 64 4.80 7.11 -10.25
N ASP A 65 5.92 7.29 -9.55
CA ASP A 65 7.01 8.11 -10.05
C ASP A 65 8.00 7.27 -10.86
N TRP A 66 7.77 7.23 -12.17
CA TRP A 66 8.63 6.53 -13.12
C TRP A 66 10.06 7.07 -13.19
N SER A 67 10.31 8.29 -12.71
CA SER A 67 11.67 8.86 -12.65
C SER A 67 12.60 8.07 -11.73
N ARG A 68 12.06 7.23 -10.85
CA ARG A 68 12.81 6.39 -9.90
C ARG A 68 13.28 5.06 -10.50
N LEU A 69 12.75 4.65 -11.65
CA LEU A 69 13.13 3.39 -12.32
C LEU A 69 14.64 3.26 -12.58
N PRO A 70 15.34 4.29 -13.09
CA PRO A 70 16.79 4.19 -13.32
C PRO A 70 17.58 3.91 -12.04
N ALA A 71 17.14 4.46 -10.89
CA ALA A 71 17.79 4.20 -9.60
C ALA A 71 17.53 2.76 -9.12
N VAL A 72 16.30 2.26 -9.30
CA VAL A 72 15.96 0.84 -8.99
C VAL A 72 16.76 -0.12 -9.87
N LEU A 73 16.87 0.16 -11.17
CA LEU A 73 17.71 -0.63 -12.07
C LEU A 73 19.17 -0.56 -11.62
N ARG A 74 19.76 0.62 -11.35
CA ARG A 74 21.13 0.70 -10.85
C ARG A 74 21.38 -0.19 -9.63
N ARG A 75 20.44 -0.24 -8.67
CA ARG A 75 20.54 -1.10 -7.48
C ARG A 75 20.59 -2.61 -7.79
N ILE A 76 19.96 -3.07 -8.86
CA ILE A 76 19.98 -4.50 -9.24
C ILE A 76 21.36 -4.91 -9.75
N TRP A 77 22.05 -4.01 -10.45
CA TRP A 77 23.38 -4.28 -11.04
C TRP A 77 24.55 -3.75 -10.18
N ASP A 78 24.29 -2.86 -9.22
CA ASP A 78 25.29 -2.31 -8.31
C ASP A 78 24.74 -2.27 -6.87
N THR A 79 25.22 -3.18 -6.04
CA THR A 79 24.87 -3.27 -4.61
C THR A 79 25.39 -2.10 -3.76
N ASN A 80 26.30 -1.26 -4.28
CA ASN A 80 26.91 -0.14 -3.56
C ASN A 80 26.38 1.24 -3.98
N ALA A 81 25.35 1.30 -4.83
CA ALA A 81 24.76 2.58 -5.23
C ALA A 81 24.00 3.24 -4.05
N LEU A 82 24.67 4.17 -3.37
CA LEU A 82 24.12 5.13 -2.40
C LEU A 82 24.17 6.54 -2.99
#